data_AF-A0A371NRI6-F1
#
_entry.id   AF-A0A371NRI6-F1
#
_cell.length_a   1.000
_cell.length_b   1.000
_cell.length_c   1.000
_cell.angle_alpha   90.00
_cell.angle_beta   90.00
_cell.angle_gamma   90.00
#
_symmetry.space_group_name_H-M   'P 1'
#
loop_
_entity.id
_entity.type
_entity.pdbx_description
1 polymer ?
#
loop_
_entity_poly.entity_id
_entity_poly.type
_entity_poly.pdbx_seq_one_letter_code
_entity_poly.pdbx_strand_id
1 'polypeptide(L)'
;MSGAVAHEPQVPISVFKANPVAYADTGVVVMVHNRPRMRVVPIVRASDPELAAVKARLRLLNALVDPDAVRSERNSPVIGIATGRSRHSESDDRHERTDRRDP
;
A
#
# COMPACT_ATOMS: atom_id res chain seq x y z
N MET A 1 4.76 31.99 -8.99
CA MET A 1 4.71 30.55 -9.30
C MET A 1 4.02 29.85 -8.14
N SER A 2 2.70 29.69 -8.19
CA SER A 2 1.94 29.01 -7.12
C SER A 2 1.99 27.51 -7.35
N GLY A 3 2.87 26.82 -6.62
CA GLY A 3 2.84 25.36 -6.48
C GLY A 3 1.71 24.97 -5.54
N ALA A 4 0.47 25.05 -6.01
CA ALA A 4 -0.63 24.41 -5.31
C ALA A 4 -0.39 22.91 -5.39
N VAL A 5 0.01 22.30 -4.27
CA VAL A 5 0.00 20.85 -4.12
C VAL A 5 -1.48 20.49 -4.19
N ALA A 6 -1.95 20.04 -5.36
CA ALA A 6 -3.32 19.58 -5.52
C ALA A 6 -3.52 18.45 -4.50
N HIS A 7 -4.29 18.72 -3.45
CA HIS A 7 -4.55 17.74 -2.40
C HIS A 7 -5.45 16.67 -3.02
N GLU A 8 -4.85 15.54 -3.41
CA GLU A 8 -5.62 14.40 -3.90
C GLU A 8 -6.67 14.00 -2.87
N PRO A 9 -7.92 13.75 -3.30
CA PRO A 9 -8.98 13.36 -2.37
C PRO A 9 -8.62 12.04 -1.70
N GLN A 10 -8.94 11.92 -0.40
CA GLN A 10 -8.83 10.67 0.34
C GLN A 10 -10.23 10.08 0.51
N VAL A 11 -10.47 8.88 0.00
CA VAL A 11 -11.80 8.26 0.02
C VAL A 11 -11.77 6.84 0.59
N PRO A 12 -12.80 6.41 1.34
CA PRO A 12 -12.93 5.01 1.73
C PRO A 12 -13.00 4.07 0.52
N ILE A 13 -12.50 2.84 0.68
CA ILE A 13 -12.57 1.81 -0.37
C ILE A 13 -13.99 1.50 -0.85
N SER A 14 -15.00 1.63 0.02
CA SER A 14 -16.41 1.48 -0.36
C SER A 14 -16.86 2.55 -1.34
N VAL A 15 -16.45 3.81 -1.12
CA VAL A 15 -16.76 4.96 -1.98
C VAL A 15 -16.06 4.82 -3.33
N PHE A 16 -14.77 4.47 -3.32
CA PHE A 16 -14.01 4.25 -4.55
C PHE A 16 -14.61 3.14 -5.41
N LYS A 17 -14.97 2.01 -4.81
CA LYS A 17 -15.56 0.86 -5.53
C LYS A 17 -16.91 1.17 -6.17
N ALA A 18 -17.69 2.08 -5.59
CA ALA A 18 -18.99 2.46 -6.12
C ALA A 18 -18.86 3.22 -7.46
N ASN A 19 -17.81 4.03 -7.63
CA ASN A 19 -17.55 4.75 -8.87
C ASN A 19 -16.05 5.06 -9.06
N PRO A 20 -15.26 4.11 -9.57
CA PRO A 20 -13.83 4.32 -9.78
C PRO A 20 -13.54 5.33 -10.91
N VAL A 21 -14.42 5.44 -11.91
CA VAL A 21 -14.25 6.30 -13.09
C VAL A 21 -14.28 7.78 -12.72
N ALA A 22 -15.00 8.16 -11.65
CA ALA A 22 -15.03 9.55 -11.15
C ALA A 22 -13.64 10.11 -10.77
N TYR A 23 -12.65 9.24 -10.58
CA TYR A 23 -11.30 9.60 -10.18
C TYR A 23 -10.26 9.39 -11.29
N ALA A 24 -10.69 9.04 -12.52
CA ALA A 24 -9.77 8.73 -13.62
C ALA A 24 -8.89 9.92 -14.01
N ASP A 25 -9.45 11.13 -13.99
CA ASP A 25 -8.76 12.36 -14.43
C ASP A 25 -8.12 13.13 -13.27
N THR A 26 -8.59 12.91 -12.03
CA THR A 26 -8.18 13.68 -10.84
C THR A 26 -7.23 12.90 -9.93
N GLY A 27 -7.28 11.57 -9.97
CA GLY A 27 -6.59 10.71 -9.01
C GLY A 27 -7.27 10.69 -7.64
N VAL A 28 -6.86 9.73 -6.81
CA VAL A 28 -7.41 9.55 -5.46
C VAL A 28 -6.51 8.67 -4.60
N VAL A 29 -6.44 8.98 -3.30
CA VAL A 29 -5.89 8.08 -2.29
C VAL A 29 -7.02 7.25 -1.69
N VAL A 30 -6.95 5.93 -1.84
CA VAL A 30 -7.95 5.00 -1.32
C VAL A 30 -7.55 4.52 0.07
N MET A 31 -8.47 4.73 1.01
CA MET A 31 -8.35 4.42 2.42
C MET A 31 -9.05 3.10 2.75
N VAL A 32 -8.39 2.21 3.49
CA VAL A 32 -8.97 0.98 4.06
C VAL A 32 -8.76 1.01 5.55
N HIS A 33 -9.84 0.92 6.34
CA HIS A 33 -9.80 1.09 7.80
C HIS A 33 -9.06 2.37 8.22
N ASN A 34 -9.37 3.49 7.55
CA ASN A 34 -8.75 4.81 7.75
C ASN A 34 -7.22 4.86 7.58
N ARG A 35 -6.65 3.92 6.82
CA ARG A 35 -5.23 3.91 6.44
C ARG A 35 -5.09 3.98 4.92
N PRO A 36 -4.16 4.78 4.38
CA PRO A 36 -3.91 4.80 2.94
C PRO A 36 -3.36 3.45 2.51
N ARG A 37 -3.98 2.83 1.51
CA ARG A 37 -3.56 1.52 0.98
C ARG A 37 -3.24 1.53 -0.50
N MET A 38 -3.83 2.45 -1.25
CA MET A 38 -3.66 2.54 -2.70
C MET A 38 -3.77 4.00 -3.14
N ARG A 39 -3.01 4.38 -4.16
CA ARG A 39 -3.11 5.68 -4.83
C ARG A 39 -3.38 5.43 -6.30
N VAL A 40 -4.41 6.08 -6.83
CA VAL A 40 -4.77 6.08 -8.24
C VAL A 40 -4.28 7.41 -8.81
N VAL A 41 -3.43 7.34 -9.84
CA VAL A 41 -2.85 8.51 -10.49
C VAL A 41 -3.29 8.53 -11.95
N PRO A 42 -3.81 9.66 -12.47
CA PRO A 42 -4.17 9.79 -13.86
C PRO A 42 -2.97 9.54 -14.76
N ILE A 43 -3.15 8.73 -15.81
CA ILE A 43 -2.12 8.52 -16.82
C ILE A 43 -2.22 9.66 -17.83
N VAL A 44 -1.44 10.72 -17.60
CA VAL A 44 -1.29 11.79 -18.59
C VAL A 44 -0.32 11.31 -19.66
N ARG A 45 -0.69 11.44 -20.95
CA ARG A 45 0.28 11.26 -22.03
C ARG A 45 1.28 12.41 -21.96
N ALA A 46 2.47 12.12 -21.45
CA ALA A 46 3.61 13.03 -21.58
C ALA A 46 3.90 13.22 -23.08
N SER A 47 4.26 14.44 -23.46
CA SER A 47 4.79 14.67 -24.80
C SER A 47 6.11 13.90 -24.98
N ASP A 48 6.40 13.41 -26.19
CA ASP A 48 7.64 12.67 -26.47
C ASP A 48 8.92 13.39 -25.99
N PRO A 49 9.04 14.74 -26.10
CA PRO A 49 10.19 15.48 -25.57
C PRO A 49 10.30 15.45 -24.04
N GLU A 50 9.17 15.59 -23.32
CA GLU A 50 9.15 15.54 -21.86
C GLU A 50 9.53 14.15 -21.35
N LEU A 51 9.03 13.10 -22.00
CA LEU A 51 9.37 11.73 -21.65
C LEU A 51 10.86 11.45 -21.84
N ALA A 52 11.47 11.95 -22.91
CA ALA A 52 12.90 11.84 -23.14
C ALA A 52 13.71 12.56 -22.04
N ALA A 53 13.29 13.77 -21.66
CA ALA A 53 13.94 14.54 -20.58
C ALA A 53 13.83 13.84 -19.22
N VAL A 54 12.65 13.31 -18.87
CA VAL A 54 12.44 12.54 -17.64
C VAL A 54 13.30 11.28 -17.62
N LYS A 55 13.35 10.53 -18.73
CA LYS A 55 14.22 9.34 -18.85
C LYS A 55 15.70 9.70 -18.69
N ALA A 56 16.16 10.79 -19.30
CA ALA A 56 17.54 11.26 -19.14
C ALA A 56 17.85 11.59 -17.68
N ARG A 57 16.96 12.30 -16.99
CA ARG A 57 17.11 12.62 -15.55
C ARG A 57 17.14 11.37 -14.69
N LEU A 58 16.27 10.40 -14.94
CA LEU A 58 16.26 9.13 -14.21
C LEU A 58 17.53 8.31 -14.44
N ARG A 59 18.09 8.32 -15.65
CA ARG A 59 19.38 7.67 -15.95
C ARG A 59 20.53 8.31 -15.17
N LEU A 60 20.58 9.64 -15.12
CA LEU A 60 21.58 10.36 -14.35
C LEU A 60 21.46 10.06 -12.86
N LEU A 61 20.24 10.10 -12.31
CA LEU A 61 20.00 9.72 -10.92
C LEU A 61 20.44 8.29 -10.63
N ASN A 62 20.09 7.34 -11.50
CA ASN A 62 20.49 5.95 -11.34
C ASN A 62 22.01 5.75 -11.44
N ALA A 63 22.73 6.58 -12.19
CA ALA A 63 24.19 6.52 -12.29
C ALA A 63 24.90 7.06 -11.04
N LEU A 64 24.23 7.90 -10.25
CA LEU A 64 24.76 8.48 -9.01
C LEU A 64 24.49 7.61 -7.78
N VAL A 65 23.63 6.61 -7.90
CA VAL A 65 23.26 5.74 -6.78
C VAL A 65 24.11 4.48 -6.81
N ASP A 66 24.63 4.10 -5.64
CA ASP A 66 25.36 2.84 -5.44
C ASP A 66 24.43 1.62 -5.72
N PRO A 67 24.76 0.76 -6.71
CA PRO A 67 23.98 -0.42 -7.04
C PRO A 67 23.75 -1.36 -5.86
N ASP A 68 24.69 -1.46 -4.93
CA ASP A 68 24.61 -2.37 -3.79
C ASP A 68 23.71 -1.80 -2.68
N ALA A 69 23.67 -0.47 -2.52
CA ALA A 69 22.71 0.19 -1.66
C ALA A 69 21.26 -0.01 -2.14
N VAL A 70 21.01 0.07 -3.46
CA VAL A 70 19.68 -0.17 -4.06
C VAL A 70 19.22 -1.61 -3.86
N ARG A 71 20.14 -2.57 -4.04
CA ARG A 71 19.84 -3.99 -3.81
C ARG A 71 19.53 -4.26 -2.34
N SER A 72 20.30 -3.67 -1.43
CA SER A 72 20.06 -3.78 0.00
C SER A 72 18.68 -3.22 0.41
N GLU A 73 18.28 -2.08 -0.14
CA GLU A 73 16.96 -1.48 0.12
C GLU A 73 15.81 -2.34 -0.46
N ARG A 74 15.97 -2.87 -1.68
CA ARG A 74 14.96 -3.76 -2.30
C ARG A 74 14.80 -5.08 -1.56
N ASN A 75 15.90 -5.62 -1.03
CA ASN A 75 15.92 -6.87 -0.28
C ASN A 75 15.66 -6.66 1.22
N SER A 76 15.62 -5.40 1.66
CA SER A 76 15.26 -5.08 3.04
C SER A 76 13.81 -5.48 3.24
N PRO A 77 13.50 -6.30 4.26
CA PRO A 77 12.13 -6.56 4.62
C PRO A 77 11.50 -5.21 4.98
N VAL A 78 10.51 -4.78 4.19
CA VAL A 78 9.71 -3.60 4.47
C VAL A 78 9.30 -3.64 5.94
N ILE A 79 9.81 -2.71 6.75
CA ILE A 79 9.31 -2.44 8.10
C ILE A 79 7.87 -1.98 7.92
N GLY A 80 6.90 -2.91 7.91
CA GLY A 80 5.51 -2.53 7.67
C GLY A 80 4.50 -3.59 7.24
N ILE A 81 4.72 -4.89 7.36
CA ILE A 81 3.60 -5.86 7.37
C ILE A 81 3.90 -7.06 8.27
N ALA A 82 4.06 -6.81 9.57
CA ALA A 82 3.74 -7.85 10.55
C ALA A 82 2.22 -8.09 10.48
N THR A 83 1.78 -8.99 9.60
CA THR A 83 0.46 -9.60 9.72
C THR A 83 0.47 -10.38 11.04
N GLY A 84 -0.20 -9.83 12.05
CA GLY A 84 -0.37 -10.47 13.34
C GLY A 84 -0.95 -11.86 13.17
N ARG A 85 -0.11 -12.89 13.33
CA ARG A 85 -0.56 -14.21 13.76
C ARG A 85 -0.75 -14.13 15.28
N SER A 86 -1.85 -13.55 15.73
CA SER A 86 -2.42 -13.92 17.03
C SER A 86 -2.95 -15.34 16.88
N ARG A 87 -2.15 -16.33 17.24
CA ARG A 87 -2.72 -17.63 17.61
C ARG A 87 -3.11 -17.52 19.07
N HIS A 88 -4.42 -17.60 19.26
CA HIS A 88 -5.12 -17.66 20.53
C HIS A 88 -4.39 -18.57 21.50
N SER A 89 -4.02 -18.04 22.67
CA SER A 89 -3.69 -18.85 23.84
C SER A 89 -4.97 -19.59 24.22
N GLU A 90 -5.03 -20.89 23.95
CA GLU A 90 -6.12 -21.73 24.39
C GLU A 90 -5.89 -21.96 25.89
N SER A 91 -6.53 -21.11 26.69
CA SER A 91 -6.57 -21.23 28.14
C SER A 91 -7.48 -22.41 28.50
N ASP A 92 -6.83 -23.44 29.03
CA ASP A 92 -7.27 -24.43 30.01
C ASP A 92 -8.67 -24.16 30.66
N ASP A 93 -9.74 -24.75 30.11
CA ASP A 93 -11.02 -24.89 30.81
C ASP A 93 -11.25 -26.37 31.16
N ARG A 94 -10.89 -26.71 32.40
CA ARG A 94 -11.25 -27.96 33.06
C ARG A 94 -12.75 -28.00 33.29
N HIS A 95 -13.39 -29.03 32.77
CA HIS A 95 -14.58 -29.60 33.42
C HIS A 95 -14.42 -31.11 33.54
N GLU A 96 -14.01 -31.53 34.74
CA GLU A 96 -14.22 -32.88 35.23
C GLU A 96 -15.72 -33.20 35.14
N ARG A 97 -16.08 -34.14 34.27
CA ARG A 97 -17.35 -34.85 34.37
C ARG A 97 -17.05 -36.33 34.54
N THR A 98 -17.01 -36.71 35.82
CA THR A 98 -17.19 -38.08 36.27
C THR A 98 -18.57 -38.56 35.85
N ASP A 99 -18.69 -39.29 34.75
CA ASP A 99 -19.89 -40.07 34.48
C ASP A 99 -19.63 -41.53 34.79
N ARG A 100 -20.02 -41.89 36.02
CA ARG A 100 -20.43 -43.25 36.39
C ARG A 100 -21.60 -43.66 35.50
N ARG A 101 -21.47 -44.77 34.77
CA ARG A 101 -22.22 -46.03 35.04
C ARG A 101 -21.93 -47.06 33.94
N ASP A 102 -21.57 -48.24 34.42
CA ASP A 102 -21.47 -49.54 33.76
C ASP A 102 -22.81 -50.06 33.19
N PRO A 103 -22.79 -51.11 32.33
CA PRO A 103 -23.91 -51.56 31.47
C PRO A 103 -25.15 -52.12 32.19
#